data_AF-A0A7V6WZQ3-F1
#
_entry.id   AF-A0A7V6WZQ3-F1
#
_cell.length_a   1.000
_cell.length_b   1.000
_cell.length_c   1.000
_cell.angle_alpha   90.00
_cell.angle_beta   90.00
_cell.angle_gamma   90.00
#
_symmetry.space_group_name_H-M   'P 1'
#
loop_
_entity.id
_entity.type
_entity.pdbx_description
1 polymer ?
#
loop_
_entity_poly.entity_id
_entity_poly.type
_entity_poly.pdbx_seq_one_letter_code
_entity_poly.pdbx_strand_id
1 'polypeptide(L)'
;MLEKVDRIGSLFELYGELLTPRQKELTVYYYFDDLSLAEIAEELGISRQAVFFGLKRAEEVLESYEEKLGLYGEYSARRRKLGQVKNLLREYRASGDSKKLDLAEEVLDSCLD
;
A
#
# COMPACT_ATOMS: atom_id res chain seq x y z
N MET A 1 -1.87 11.40 9.78
CA MET A 1 -3.14 11.24 9.02
C MET A 1 -2.85 10.73 7.62
N LEU A 2 -2.07 11.45 6.80
CA LEU A 2 -1.65 11.01 5.46
C LEU A 2 -0.96 9.63 5.47
N GLU A 3 0.00 9.41 6.38
CA GLU A 3 0.70 8.12 6.47
C GLU A 3 -0.22 6.91 6.76
N LYS A 4 -1.32 7.13 7.49
CA LYS A 4 -2.28 6.06 7.78
C LYS A 4 -3.17 5.77 6.57
N VAL A 5 -3.64 6.82 5.90
CA VAL A 5 -4.43 6.71 4.67
C VAL A 5 -3.61 5.99 3.59
N ASP A 6 -2.37 6.41 3.37
CA ASP A 6 -1.47 5.79 2.40
C ASP A 6 -1.17 4.32 2.72
N ARG A 7 -0.94 4.00 4.01
CA ARG A 7 -0.71 2.62 4.44
C ARG A 7 -1.95 1.75 4.21
N ILE A 8 -3.12 2.17 4.69
CA ILE A 8 -4.34 1.38 4.54
C ILE A 8 -4.73 1.23 3.07
N GLY A 9 -4.57 2.28 2.25
CA GLY A 9 -4.77 2.20 0.81
C GLY A 9 -3.87 1.14 0.16
N SER A 10 -2.58 1.16 0.48
CA SER A 10 -1.62 0.17 -0.05
C SER A 10 -1.93 -1.26 0.41
N LEU A 11 -2.31 -1.45 1.69
CA LEU A 11 -2.71 -2.75 2.19
C LEU A 11 -4.02 -3.23 1.58
N PHE A 12 -4.95 -2.32 1.29
CA PHE A 12 -6.21 -2.63 0.64
C PHE A 12 -6.01 -3.08 -0.81
N GLU A 13 -5.07 -2.49 -1.56
CA GLU A 13 -4.72 -2.95 -2.91
C GLU A 13 -4.22 -4.42 -2.91
N LEU A 14 -3.55 -4.85 -1.84
CA LEU A 14 -2.99 -6.20 -1.72
C LEU A 14 -3.97 -7.20 -1.12
N TYR A 15 -4.77 -6.79 -0.14
CA TYR A 15 -5.55 -7.68 0.71
C TYR A 15 -7.05 -7.37 0.73
N GLY A 16 -7.52 -6.35 0.00
CA GLY A 16 -8.91 -5.89 0.04
C GLY A 16 -9.95 -6.94 -0.38
N GLU A 17 -9.58 -7.89 -1.23
CA GLU A 17 -10.44 -9.02 -1.61
C GLU A 17 -10.59 -10.08 -0.50
N LEU A 18 -9.74 -10.05 0.53
CA LEU A 18 -9.81 -10.97 1.68
C LEU A 18 -10.68 -10.41 2.81
N LEU A 19 -11.17 -9.17 2.67
CA LEU A 19 -12.12 -8.57 3.59
C LEU A 19 -13.53 -9.15 3.37
N THR A 20 -14.33 -9.14 4.43
CA THR A 20 -15.77 -9.39 4.25
C THR A 20 -16.39 -8.29 3.38
N PRO A 21 -17.50 -8.55 2.66
CA PRO A 21 -18.14 -7.54 1.83
C PRO A 21 -18.43 -6.23 2.57
N ARG A 22 -18.87 -6.32 3.83
CA ARG A 22 -19.15 -5.15 4.66
C ARG A 22 -17.90 -4.38 5.07
N GLN A 23 -16.80 -5.05 5.38
CA GLN A 23 -15.53 -4.37 5.67
C GLN A 23 -15.01 -3.67 4.42
N LYS A 24 -15.05 -4.35 3.27
CA LYS A 24 -14.60 -3.80 1.98
C LYS A 24 -15.40 -2.55 1.61
N GLU A 25 -16.73 -2.62 1.68
CA GLU A 25 -17.64 -1.50 1.41
C GLU A 25 -17.32 -0.28 2.30
N LEU A 26 -17.20 -0.49 3.61
CA LEU A 26 -16.86 0.60 4.54
C LEU A 26 -15.49 1.21 4.22
N THR A 27 -14.48 0.38 3.95
CA THR A 27 -13.14 0.84 3.60
C THR A 27 -13.13 1.62 2.28
N VAL A 28 -13.87 1.18 1.26
CA VAL A 28 -14.01 1.90 -0.02
C VAL A 28 -14.62 3.28 0.20
N TYR A 29 -15.77 3.33 0.86
CA TYR A 29 -16.47 4.59 1.11
C TYR A 29 -15.61 5.60 1.88
N TYR A 30 -14.87 5.14 2.89
CA TYR A 30 -14.08 6.04 3.72
C TYR A 30 -12.74 6.45 3.08
N TYR A 31 -11.99 5.50 2.51
CA TYR A 31 -10.62 5.74 2.04
C TYR A 31 -10.52 6.14 0.56
N PHE A 32 -11.53 5.83 -0.25
CA PHE A 32 -11.48 6.03 -1.70
C PHE A 32 -12.55 7.00 -2.21
N ASP A 33 -13.74 6.99 -1.60
CA ASP A 33 -14.84 7.90 -1.97
C ASP A 33 -14.90 9.16 -1.09
N ASP A 34 -13.99 9.29 -0.11
CA ASP A 34 -13.87 10.43 0.82
C ASP A 34 -15.16 10.72 1.63
N LEU A 35 -16.00 9.70 1.85
CA LEU A 35 -17.20 9.83 2.66
C LEU A 35 -16.84 9.89 4.15
N SER A 36 -17.46 10.84 4.85
CA SER A 36 -17.37 10.92 6.30
C SER A 36 -18.12 9.76 6.98
N LEU A 37 -17.79 9.49 8.25
CA LEU A 37 -18.52 8.48 9.04
C LEU A 37 -20.02 8.76 9.16
N ALA A 38 -20.44 10.03 9.03
CA ALA A 38 -21.85 10.41 9.07
C ALA A 38 -22.56 10.07 7.76
N GLU A 39 -21.95 10.41 6.61
CA GLU A 39 -22.48 10.07 5.28
C GLU A 39 -22.57 8.56 5.09
N ILE A 40 -21.54 7.80 5.51
CA ILE A 40 -21.57 6.34 5.46
C ILE A 40 -22.67 5.75 6.36
N ALA A 41 -22.87 6.34 7.54
CA ALA A 41 -23.91 5.90 8.48
C ALA A 41 -25.31 6.11 7.90
N GLU A 42 -25.54 7.25 7.26
CA GLU A 42 -26.79 7.58 6.58
C GLU A 42 -27.04 6.65 5.38
N GLU A 43 -26.06 6.53 4.47
CA GLU A 43 -26.12 5.67 3.28
C GLU A 43 -26.45 4.22 3.63
N LEU A 44 -25.86 3.71 4.71
CA LEU A 44 -25.97 2.31 5.09
C LEU A 44 -27.02 2.03 6.17
N GLY A 45 -27.75 3.05 6.65
CA GLY A 45 -28.78 2.92 7.68
C GLY A 45 -28.26 2.37 9.02
N ILE A 46 -27.00 2.66 9.39
CA ILE A 46 -26.36 2.19 10.62
C ILE A 46 -25.87 3.36 11.48
N SER A 47 -25.47 3.10 12.72
CA SER A 47 -24.91 4.15 13.57
C SER A 47 -23.49 4.54 13.16
N ARG A 48 -23.10 5.80 13.40
CA ARG A 48 -21.71 6.27 13.22
C ARG A 48 -20.71 5.42 14.00
N GLN A 49 -21.10 4.91 15.16
CA GLN A 49 -20.30 4.00 15.97
C GLN A 49 -20.08 2.66 15.25
N ALA A 50 -21.12 2.11 14.62
CA ALA A 50 -21.01 0.88 13.85
C ALA A 50 -20.06 1.04 12.65
N VAL A 51 -20.11 2.17 11.95
CA VAL A 51 -19.15 2.53 10.89
C VAL A 51 -17.73 2.55 11.43
N PHE A 52 -17.48 3.30 12.52
CA PHE A 52 -16.17 3.41 13.14
C PHE A 52 -15.58 2.07 13.55
N PHE A 53 -16.36 1.22 14.25
CA PHE A 53 -15.90 -0.12 14.64
C PHE A 53 -15.74 -1.06 13.45
N GLY A 54 -16.52 -0.88 12.38
CA GLY A 54 -16.35 -1.62 11.13
C GLY A 54 -15.03 -1.30 10.45
N LEU A 55 -14.72 -0.01 10.28
CA LEU A 55 -13.47 0.47 9.72
C LEU A 55 -12.26 0.00 10.54
N LYS A 56 -12.30 0.18 11.86
CA LYS A 56 -11.20 -0.25 12.74
C LYS A 56 -10.92 -1.76 12.60
N ARG A 57 -11.97 -2.58 12.52
CA ARG A 57 -11.81 -4.02 12.29
C ARG A 57 -11.26 -4.35 10.90
N ALA A 58 -11.64 -3.60 9.87
CA ALA A 58 -11.08 -3.77 8.53
C ALA A 58 -9.56 -3.47 8.54
N GLU A 59 -9.15 -2.36 9.17
CA GLU A 59 -7.74 -2.01 9.35
C GLU A 59 -6.95 -3.09 10.08
N GLU A 60 -7.47 -3.59 11.21
CA GLU A 60 -6.85 -4.67 11.99
C GLU A 60 -6.67 -5.97 11.17
N VAL A 61 -7.64 -6.29 10.31
CA VAL A 61 -7.56 -7.46 9.43
C VAL A 61 -6.50 -7.27 8.34
N LEU A 62 -6.45 -6.10 7.69
CA LEU A 62 -5.44 -5.78 6.69
C LEU A 62 -4.02 -5.86 7.27
N GLU A 63 -3.81 -5.30 8.46
CA GLU A 63 -2.53 -5.38 9.17
C GLU A 63 -2.17 -6.82 9.56
N SER A 64 -3.15 -7.62 10.00
CA SER A 64 -2.89 -9.03 10.30
C SER A 64 -2.49 -9.84 9.07
N TYR A 65 -3.03 -9.51 7.89
CA TYR A 65 -2.58 -10.13 6.65
C TYR A 65 -1.16 -9.71 6.31
N GLU A 66 -0.81 -8.44 6.47
CA GLU A 66 0.58 -7.99 6.25
C GLU A 66 1.56 -8.66 7.21
N GLU A 67 1.22 -8.79 8.49
CA GLU A 67 2.07 -9.48 9.47
C GLU A 67 2.35 -10.94 9.05
N LYS A 68 1.38 -11.60 8.42
CA LYS A 68 1.49 -13.01 8.00
C LYS A 68 2.11 -13.21 6.63
N LEU A 69 1.85 -12.29 5.70
CA LEU A 69 2.17 -12.47 4.28
C LEU A 69 3.31 -11.55 3.80
N GLY A 70 3.51 -10.41 4.44
CA GLY A 70 4.62 -9.50 4.16
C GLY A 70 4.66 -8.89 2.75
N LEU A 71 3.56 -8.95 1.98
CA LEU A 71 3.57 -8.57 0.57
C LEU A 71 3.86 -7.09 0.37
N TYR A 72 3.37 -6.22 1.26
CA TYR A 72 3.64 -4.78 1.15
C TYR A 72 5.12 -4.48 1.44
N GLY A 73 5.70 -5.16 2.42
CA GLY A 73 7.13 -5.09 2.71
C GLY A 73 7.99 -5.48 1.51
N GLU A 74 7.71 -6.63 0.90
CA GLU A 74 8.41 -7.11 -0.29
C GLU A 74 8.22 -6.17 -1.50
N TYR A 75 6.99 -5.74 -1.75
CA TYR A 75 6.67 -4.77 -2.79
C TYR A 75 7.44 -3.47 -2.62
N SER A 76 7.47 -2.93 -1.40
CA SER A 76 8.18 -1.70 -1.05
C SER A 76 9.69 -1.85 -1.22
N ALA A 77 10.25 -3.00 -0.83
CA ALA A 77 11.67 -3.31 -1.03
C ALA A 77 12.03 -3.37 -2.52
N ARG A 78 11.23 -4.09 -3.31
CA ARG A 78 11.43 -4.19 -4.77
C ARG A 78 11.33 -2.83 -5.46
N ARG A 79 10.33 -2.02 -5.10
CA ARG A 79 10.16 -0.65 -5.63
C ARG A 79 11.36 0.25 -5.31
N ARG A 80 11.94 0.11 -4.11
CA ARG A 80 13.15 0.84 -3.71
C ARG A 80 14.36 0.46 -4.57
N LYS A 81 14.59 -0.84 -4.77
CA LYS A 81 15.68 -1.34 -5.64
C LYS A 81 15.52 -0.84 -7.08
N LEU A 82 14.32 -0.93 -7.65
CA LEU A 82 14.03 -0.39 -8.99
C LEU A 82 14.24 1.14 -9.07
N GLY A 83 13.89 1.86 -8.01
CA GLY A 83 14.17 3.29 -7.88
C GLY A 83 15.67 3.60 -7.88
N GLN A 84 16.47 2.80 -7.19
CA GLN A 84 17.93 2.90 -7.19
C GLN A 84 18.50 2.67 -8.59
N VAL A 85 18.10 1.59 -9.27
CA VAL A 85 18.50 1.32 -10.66
C VAL A 85 18.18 2.50 -11.57
N LYS A 86 16.96 3.04 -11.48
CA LYS A 86 16.54 4.21 -12.28
C LYS A 86 17.42 5.44 -12.02
N ASN A 87 17.85 5.65 -10.78
CA ASN A 87 18.77 6.75 -10.44
C ASN A 87 20.17 6.52 -10.97
N LEU A 88 20.71 5.30 -10.84
CA LEU A 88 22.04 4.94 -11.38
C LEU A 88 22.09 5.11 -12.89
N LEU A 89 21.05 4.70 -13.61
CA LEU A 89 20.94 4.91 -15.06
C LEU A 89 20.86 6.40 -15.44
N ARG A 90 20.21 7.23 -14.61
CA ARG A 90 20.19 8.69 -14.83
C ARG A 90 21.55 9.32 -14.60
N GLU A 91 22.25 8.90 -13.54
CA GLU A 91 23.61 9.35 -13.24
C GLU A 91 24.57 8.95 -14.37
N TYR A 92 24.50 7.71 -14.85
CA TYR A 92 25.26 7.24 -16.00
C TYR A 92 25.02 8.12 -17.24
N ARG A 93 23.76 8.42 -17.57
CA ARG A 93 23.45 9.30 -18.71
C ARG A 93 24.05 10.70 -18.58
N ALA A 94 24.24 11.18 -17.36
CA ALA A 94 24.81 12.50 -17.10
C ALA A 94 26.35 12.49 -17.07
N SER A 95 26.97 11.44 -16.51
CA SER A 95 28.42 11.39 -16.28
C SER A 95 29.21 10.53 -17.28
N GLY A 96 28.55 9.56 -17.94
CA GLY A 96 29.20 8.51 -18.72
C GLY A 96 29.97 7.47 -17.89
N ASP A 97 29.89 7.52 -16.55
CA ASP A 97 30.64 6.64 -15.66
C ASP A 97 30.08 5.21 -15.68
N SER A 98 30.79 4.30 -16.37
CA SER A 98 30.38 2.90 -16.53
C SER A 98 30.20 2.17 -15.19
N LYS A 99 30.84 2.60 -14.10
CA LYS A 99 30.64 2.00 -12.76
C LYS A 99 29.19 2.08 -12.29
N LYS A 100 28.42 3.06 -12.79
CA LYS A 100 26.99 3.20 -12.50
C LYS A 100 26.15 2.13 -13.20
N LEU A 101 26.60 1.63 -14.36
CA LEU A 101 25.99 0.50 -15.02
C LEU A 101 26.29 -0.79 -14.24
N ASP A 102 27.55 -1.01 -13.87
CA ASP A 102 27.96 -2.19 -13.08
C ASP A 102 27.14 -2.29 -11.78
N LEU A 103 26.98 -1.17 -11.06
CA LEU A 103 26.17 -1.13 -9.84
C LEU A 103 24.66 -1.31 -10.11
N ALA A 104 24.17 -0.86 -11.27
CA ALA A 104 22.76 -1.07 -11.64
C ALA A 104 22.48 -2.55 -11.94
N GLU A 105 23.41 -3.24 -12.59
CA GLU A 105 23.36 -4.68 -12.83
C GLU A 105 23.40 -5.46 -11.50
N GLU A 106 24.31 -5.12 -10.58
CA GLU A 106 24.39 -5.75 -9.26
C GLU A 106 23.06 -5.61 -8.46
N VAL A 107 22.45 -4.42 -8.49
CA VAL A 107 21.16 -4.20 -7.81
C VAL A 107 20.05 -5.01 -8.47
N LEU A 108 20.05 -5.14 -9.81
CA LEU A 108 19.09 -5.96 -10.55
C LEU A 108 19.25 -7.45 -10.25
N ASP A 109 20.48 -7.95 -10.20
CA ASP A 109 20.77 -9.36 -9.87
C ASP A 109 20.26 -9.70 -8.47
N SER A 110 20.47 -8.80 -7.50
CA SER A 110 19.92 -8.95 -6.15
C SER A 110 18.38 -8.94 -6.07
N CYS A 111 17.67 -8.60 -7.15
CA CYS A 111 16.21 -8.67 -7.23
C CYS A 111 15.71 -10.02 -7.78
N LEU A 112 16.59 -10.79 -8.41
CA LEU A 112 16.28 -12.07 -9.05
C LEU A 112 16.61 -13.27 -8.15
N ASP A 113 17.49 -13.07 -7.17
CA ASP A 113 17.74 -13.98 -6.05
C ASP A 113 16.64 -13.88 -4.96
#